data_AF-A0A355TTG9-F1
#
_entry.id   AF-A0A355TTG9-F1
#
_cell.length_a   1.000
_cell.length_b   1.000
_cell.length_c   1.000
_cell.angle_alpha   90.00
_cell.angle_beta   90.00
_cell.angle_gamma   90.00
#
_symmetry.space_group_name_H-M   'P 1'
#
loop_
_entity.id
_entity.type
_entity.pdbx_description
1 polymer ?
#
loop_
_entity_poly.entity_id
_entity_poly.type
_entity_poly.pdbx_seq_one_letter_code
_entity_poly.pdbx_strand_id
1 'polypeptide(L)'
;MLHTLSEKIADFLFDNNDDYPIEVYIYGIEITLSTIIGAISLLTAGLIFNLFAESIIYMISLSVIRMFSGGYHSKTYLKCNIVLIISYICSIL
;
A
#
# COMPACT_ATOMS: atom_id res chain seq x y z
N MET A 1 -0.15 14.63 3.57
CA MET A 1 -1.57 14.32 3.28
C MET A 1 -1.98 12.98 3.89
N LEU A 2 -1.31 11.86 3.55
CA LEU A 2 -1.59 10.58 4.22
C LEU A 2 -1.32 10.64 5.72
N HIS A 3 -0.19 11.25 6.12
CA HIS A 3 0.16 11.44 7.53
C HIS A 3 -0.96 12.08 8.37
N THR A 4 -1.50 13.22 7.95
CA THR A 4 -2.57 13.94 8.67
C THR A 4 -3.89 13.16 8.73
N LEU A 5 -4.14 12.29 7.75
CA LEU A 5 -5.30 11.39 7.78
C LEU A 5 -5.04 10.24 8.77
N SER A 6 -3.84 9.68 8.76
CA SER A 6 -3.42 8.65 9.70
C SER A 6 -3.42 9.13 11.14
N GLU A 7 -2.96 10.35 11.42
CA GLU A 7 -3.04 11.02 12.73
C GLU A 7 -4.48 11.07 13.24
N LYS A 8 -5.41 11.60 12.44
CA LYS A 8 -6.83 11.67 12.82
C LYS A 8 -7.46 10.31 13.09
N ILE A 9 -7.06 9.29 12.33
CA ILE A 9 -7.56 7.92 12.53
C ILE A 9 -6.94 7.32 13.79
N ALA A 10 -5.66 7.55 14.05
CA ALA A 10 -4.96 7.07 15.23
C ALA A 10 -5.55 7.72 16.50
N ASP A 11 -5.71 9.04 16.52
CA ASP A 11 -6.29 9.79 17.63
C ASP A 11 -7.76 9.41 17.92
N PHE A 12 -8.48 8.86 16.93
CA PHE A 12 -9.85 8.39 17.11
C PHE A 12 -9.91 6.96 17.66
N LEU A 13 -8.92 6.12 17.34
CA LEU A 13 -8.93 4.69 17.65
C LEU A 13 -8.13 4.32 18.89
N PHE A 14 -7.12 5.12 19.24
CA PHE A 14 -6.12 4.80 20.26
C PHE A 14 -6.00 5.95 21.26
N ASP A 15 -5.79 5.58 22.52
CA ASP A 15 -5.61 6.51 23.64
C ASP A 15 -4.16 6.46 24.15
N ASN A 16 -3.74 7.47 24.91
CA ASN A 16 -2.37 7.55 25.46
C ASN A 16 -2.00 6.42 26.45
N ASN A 17 -2.93 5.49 26.76
CA ASN A 17 -2.70 4.34 27.65
C ASN A 17 -2.38 3.04 26.89
N ASP A 18 -2.27 3.08 25.56
CA ASP A 18 -1.99 1.91 24.74
C ASP A 18 -0.53 1.42 24.84
N ASP A 19 -0.32 0.15 24.48
CA ASP A 19 0.96 -0.56 24.61
C ASP A 19 2.11 0.06 23.80
N TYR A 20 1.80 0.84 22.76
CA TYR A 20 2.77 1.47 21.87
C TYR A 20 2.56 2.98 21.80
N PRO A 21 3.63 3.76 21.51
CA PRO A 21 3.47 5.19 21.27
C PRO A 21 2.58 5.43 20.04
N ILE A 22 1.74 6.47 20.12
CA ILE A 22 0.77 6.85 19.07
C ILE A 22 1.40 6.94 17.67
N GLU A 23 2.67 7.35 17.58
CA GLU A 23 3.47 7.43 16.36
C GLU A 23 3.57 6.09 15.61
N VAL A 24 3.65 4.97 16.33
CA VAL A 24 3.69 3.62 15.74
C VAL A 24 2.35 3.26 15.11
N TYR A 25 1.24 3.62 15.76
CA TYR A 25 -0.09 3.43 15.21
C TYR A 25 -0.32 4.30 13.97
N ILE A 26 0.09 5.58 14.02
CA ILE A 26 0.04 6.51 12.87
C ILE A 26 0.78 5.90 11.68
N TYR A 27 2.01 5.42 11.89
CA TYR A 27 2.80 4.82 10.83
C TYR A 27 2.14 3.54 10.26
N GLY A 28 1.61 2.67 11.13
CA GLY A 28 0.90 1.47 10.72
C GLY A 28 -0.33 1.78 9.85
N ILE A 29 -1.11 2.78 10.24
CA ILE A 29 -2.27 3.27 9.48
C ILE A 29 -1.82 3.86 8.14
N GLU A 30 -0.72 4.63 8.14
CA GLU A 30 -0.17 5.25 6.92
C GLU A 30 0.24 4.23 5.87
N ILE A 31 0.94 3.16 6.28
CA ILE A 31 1.31 2.05 5.41
C ILE A 31 0.07 1.33 4.91
N THR A 32 -0.89 1.07 5.79
CA THR A 32 -2.12 0.33 5.47
C THR A 32 -2.93 1.09 4.41
N LEU A 33 -3.15 2.38 4.62
CA LEU A 33 -3.83 3.25 3.66
C LEU A 33 -3.10 3.31 2.32
N SER A 34 -1.77 3.47 2.33
CA SER A 34 -1.00 3.47 1.09
C SER A 34 -1.15 2.15 0.32
N THR A 35 -1.16 1.02 1.03
CA THR A 35 -1.28 -0.32 0.42
C THR A 35 -2.66 -0.51 -0.18
N ILE A 36 -3.72 -0.08 0.51
CA ILE A 36 -5.09 -0.10 0.00
C ILE A 36 -5.21 0.74 -1.28
N ILE A 37 -4.66 1.95 -1.29
CA ILE A 37 -4.67 2.82 -2.47
C ILE A 37 -3.93 2.16 -3.65
N GLY A 38 -2.78 1.54 -3.39
CA GLY A 38 -2.01 0.81 -4.40
C GLY A 38 -2.79 -0.38 -4.97
N ALA A 39 -3.42 -1.19 -4.11
CA ALA A 39 -4.23 -2.33 -4.51
C ALA A 39 -5.44 -1.91 -5.36
N ILE A 40 -6.19 -0.89 -4.94
CA ILE A 40 -7.32 -0.34 -5.70
C ILE A 40 -6.84 0.17 -7.07
N SER A 41 -5.71 0.89 -7.11
CA SER A 41 -5.17 1.41 -8.37
C SER A 41 -4.82 0.28 -9.35
N LEU A 42 -4.21 -0.80 -8.85
CA LEU A 42 -3.78 -1.93 -9.67
C LEU A 42 -4.97 -2.77 -10.16
N LEU A 43 -5.96 -3.03 -9.30
CA LEU A 43 -7.20 -3.69 -9.69
C LEU A 43 -7.99 -2.86 -10.73
N THR A 44 -8.03 -1.54 -10.57
CA THR A 44 -8.69 -0.64 -11.53
C THR A 44 -7.98 -0.67 -12.89
N ALA A 45 -6.64 -0.67 -12.90
CA ALA A 45 -5.88 -0.85 -14.14
C ALA A 45 -6.17 -2.22 -14.79
N GLY A 46 -6.21 -3.29 -13.99
CA GLY A 46 -6.62 -4.63 -14.42
C GLY A 46 -7.97 -4.69 -15.11
N LEU A 47 -8.97 -4.01 -14.54
CA LEU A 47 -10.31 -3.91 -15.12
C LEU A 47 -10.30 -3.16 -16.46
N ILE A 48 -9.55 -2.06 -16.57
CA ILE A 48 -9.45 -1.28 -17.82
C ILE A 48 -8.84 -2.11 -18.95
N PHE A 49 -7.82 -2.92 -18.66
CA PHE A 49 -7.17 -3.80 -19.65
C PHE A 49 -7.87 -5.16 -19.83
N ASN A 50 -8.96 -5.42 -19.09
CA ASN A 50 -9.67 -6.70 -19.07
C ASN A 50 -8.79 -7.90 -18.65
N LEU A 51 -7.78 -7.63 -17.80
CA LEU A 51 -6.79 -8.58 -17.30
C LEU A 51 -6.89 -8.74 -15.77
N PHE A 52 -8.11 -8.76 -15.25
CA PHE A 52 -8.37 -8.75 -13.81
C PHE A 52 -7.75 -9.95 -13.06
N ALA A 53 -7.79 -11.14 -13.67
CA ALA A 53 -7.18 -12.34 -13.09
C ALA A 53 -5.64 -12.19 -12.98
N GLU A 54 -4.99 -11.67 -14.02
CA GLU A 54 -3.55 -11.41 -14.03
C GLU A 54 -3.16 -10.38 -12.97
N SER A 55 -3.98 -9.34 -12.76
CA SER A 55 -3.80 -8.38 -11.67
C SER A 55 -3.78 -9.04 -10.30
N ILE A 56 -4.68 -9.98 -10.04
CA ILE A 56 -4.75 -10.71 -8.77
C ILE A 56 -3.51 -11.58 -8.60
N ILE A 57 -3.13 -12.35 -9.64
CA ILE A 57 -1.94 -13.21 -9.62
C ILE A 57 -0.69 -12.37 -9.36
N TYR A 58 -0.58 -11.21 -10.01
CA TYR A 58 0.50 -10.26 -9.82
C TYR A 58 0.56 -9.74 -8.38
N MET A 59 -0.58 -9.30 -7.81
CA MET A 59 -0.63 -8.83 -6.42
C MET A 59 -0.17 -9.89 -5.43
N ILE A 60 -0.65 -11.14 -5.58
CA ILE A 60 -0.28 -12.24 -4.68
C ILE A 60 1.22 -12.52 -4.80
N SER A 61 1.72 -12.67 -6.03
CA SER A 61 3.12 -12.96 -6.31
C SER A 61 4.04 -11.89 -5.74
N LEU A 62 3.73 -10.62 -5.98
CA LEU A 62 4.51 -9.50 -5.48
C LEU A 62 4.45 -9.40 -3.95
N SER A 63 3.31 -9.72 -3.33
CA SER A 63 3.16 -9.73 -1.87
C SER A 63 4.03 -10.80 -1.23
N VAL A 64 4.05 -12.01 -1.81
CA VAL A 64 4.92 -13.10 -1.35
C VAL A 64 6.39 -12.72 -1.48
N ILE A 65 6.80 -12.18 -2.64
CA ILE A 65 8.18 -11.71 -2.87
C ILE A 65 8.56 -10.65 -1.82
N ARG A 66 7.71 -9.64 -1.62
CA ARG A 66 7.94 -8.57 -0.63
C ARG A 66 8.04 -9.07 0.79
N MET A 67 7.32 -10.14 1.15
CA MET A 67 7.42 -10.73 2.48
C MET A 67 8.84 -11.25 2.77
N PHE A 68 9.53 -11.79 1.76
CA PHE A 68 10.88 -12.33 1.91
C PHE A 68 11.99 -11.32 1.59
N SER A 69 11.78 -10.43 0.61
CA SER A 69 12.77 -9.44 0.19
C SER A 69 12.73 -8.14 1.01
N GLY A 70 11.72 -7.97 1.86
CA GLY A 70 11.33 -6.67 2.38
C GLY A 70 10.78 -5.76 1.27
N GLY A 71 10.70 -4.47 1.55
CA GLY A 71 10.15 -3.48 0.62
C GLY A 71 11.02 -2.24 0.48
N TYR A 72 11.00 -1.63 -0.72
CA TYR A 72 11.50 -0.27 -0.92
C TYR A 72 10.50 0.74 -0.34
N HIS A 73 10.84 1.34 0.80
CA HIS A 73 10.05 2.42 1.39
C HIS A 73 10.55 3.77 0.85
N SER A 74 10.01 4.19 -0.28
CA SER A 74 10.29 5.52 -0.84
C SER A 74 9.80 6.61 0.13
N LYS A 75 10.53 7.73 0.22
CA LYS A 75 10.14 8.95 0.98
C LYS A 75 8.74 9.51 0.61
N THR A 76 8.11 9.00 -0.44
CA THR A 76 6.76 9.38 -0.86
C THR A 76 6.01 8.15 -1.33
N TYR A 77 4.87 7.85 -0.71
CA TYR A 77 3.97 6.75 -1.07
C TYR A 77 3.54 6.77 -2.53
N LEU A 78 3.38 7.97 -3.12
CA LEU A 78 3.10 8.13 -4.54
C LEU A 78 4.15 7.47 -5.42
N LYS A 79 5.44 7.60 -5.08
CA LYS A 79 6.51 6.94 -5.84
C LYS A 79 6.43 5.42 -5.72
N CYS A 80 6.06 4.90 -4.54
CA CYS A 80 5.86 3.46 -4.35
C CYS A 80 4.73 2.94 -5.25
N ASN A 81 3.60 3.66 -5.30
CA ASN A 81 2.46 3.27 -6.15
C ASN A 81 2.79 3.40 -7.64
N ILE A 82 3.56 4.41 -8.06
CA ILE A 82 4.03 4.54 -9.44
C ILE A 82 4.93 3.36 -9.83
N VAL A 83 5.90 2.99 -8.98
CA VAL A 83 6.77 1.84 -9.23
C VAL A 83 5.95 0.55 -9.37
N LEU A 84 4.95 0.35 -8.48
CA LEU A 84 4.02 -0.79 -8.54
C LEU A 84 3.27 -0.88 -9.88
N ILE A 85 2.76 0.25 -10.37
CA ILE A 85 2.03 0.30 -11.65
C ILE A 85 2.97 0.05 -12.83
N ILE A 86 4.17 0.63 -12.82
CA ILE A 86 5.16 0.41 -13.88
C ILE A 86 5.57 -1.06 -13.94
N SER A 87 5.88 -1.66 -12.78
CA SER A 87 6.27 -3.07 -12.72
C SER A 87 5.13 -3.99 -13.17
N TYR A 88 3.88 -3.63 -12.87
CA TYR A 88 2.70 -4.34 -13.35
C TYR A 88 2.57 -4.25 -14.88
N ILE A 89 2.67 -3.05 -15.46
CA ILE A 89 2.63 -2.84 -16.91
C ILE A 89 3.75 -3.64 -17.60
N CYS A 90 4.99 -3.57 -17.10
CA CYS A 90 6.11 -4.35 -17.62
C CYS A 90 5.94 -5.86 -17.51
N SER A 91 5.10 -6.35 -16.59
CA SER A 91 4.84 -7.79 -16.46
C SER A 91 3.79 -8.30 -17.44
N ILE A 92 2.98 -7.40 -18.00
CA ILE A 92 1.88 -7.71 -18.94
C ILE A 92 2.26 -7.46 -20.39
N LEU A 93 3.19 -6.53 -20.64
CA LEU A 93 3.70 -6.18 -21.96
C LEU A 93 4.71 -7.22 -22.47
#